data_AF-A0A7H4PBC5-F1
#
_entry.id   AF-A0A7H4PBC5-F1
#
_cell.length_a   1.000
_cell.length_b   1.000
_cell.length_c   1.000
_cell.angle_alpha   90.00
_cell.angle_beta   90.00
_cell.angle_gamma   90.00
#
_symmetry.space_group_name_H-M   'P 1'
#
loop_
_entity.id
_entity.type
_entity.pdbx_description
1 polymer ?
#
loop_
_entity_poly.entity_id
_entity_poly.type
_entity_poly.pdbx_seq_one_letter_code
_entity_poly.pdbx_strand_id
1 'polypeptide(L)'
;MRTTTLNSWRWSARASVCTPDILNYDQVVKVTGSFKTPMGCRSFLGVWENEDGEQVHDGRNNLGVISLNLPRIALEAKGDETEFWKLLDERLQLARKALMTRIARLEGVKARVAPILYMEGACGVRLKADDDVSEIFKNGRASISLGYIGIHETINALFGNKHMYDSAALREKGVAIVERLREAVDQWKDETGYGFSLYSTPSENLCDRFCRLDTG
;
A
#
# COMPACT_ATOMS: atom_id res chain seq x y z
N MET A 1 21.08 -29.24 14.35
CA MET A 1 20.25 -30.39 13.94
C MET A 1 18.74 -30.10 13.82
N ARG A 2 18.13 -29.15 14.56
CA ARG A 2 16.67 -28.85 14.45
C ARG A 2 16.27 -27.88 13.31
N THR A 3 17.17 -27.03 12.84
CA THR A 3 16.89 -26.04 11.78
C THR A 3 16.78 -26.66 10.38
N THR A 4 17.56 -27.71 10.10
CA THR A 4 17.57 -28.40 8.80
C THR A 4 16.26 -29.15 8.55
N THR A 5 15.68 -29.76 9.59
CA THR A 5 14.41 -30.49 9.54
C THR A 5 13.19 -29.57 9.42
N LEU A 6 13.22 -28.38 10.03
CA LEU A 6 12.13 -27.41 9.87
C LEU A 6 12.11 -26.82 8.45
N ASN A 7 13.28 -26.51 7.89
CA ASN A 7 13.37 -25.98 6.53
C ASN A 7 12.96 -27.02 5.49
N SER A 8 13.38 -28.28 5.61
CA SER A 8 12.95 -29.34 4.69
C SER A 8 11.43 -29.55 4.72
N TRP A 9 10.81 -29.50 5.89
CA TRP A 9 9.36 -29.56 6.02
C TRP A 9 8.66 -28.37 5.35
N ARG A 10 9.17 -27.14 5.53
CA ARG A 10 8.63 -25.94 4.87
C ARG A 10 8.68 -26.05 3.35
N TRP A 11 9.76 -26.58 2.79
CA TRP A 11 9.88 -26.81 1.34
C TRP A 11 8.88 -27.86 0.84
N SER A 12 8.70 -28.95 1.59
CA SER A 12 7.73 -30.00 1.27
C SER A 12 6.28 -29.48 1.29
N ALA A 13 5.92 -28.72 2.34
CA ALA A 13 4.61 -28.07 2.45
C ALA A 13 4.38 -27.08 1.31
N ARG A 14 5.36 -26.22 1.01
CA ARG A 14 5.26 -25.24 -0.09
C ARG A 14 5.07 -25.90 -1.45
N ALA A 15 5.77 -27.00 -1.71
CA ALA A 15 5.61 -27.75 -2.96
C ALA A 15 4.21 -28.39 -3.08
N SER A 16 3.59 -28.73 -1.95
CA SER A 16 2.31 -29.47 -1.93
C SER A 16 1.09 -28.56 -1.86
N VAL A 17 1.18 -27.42 -1.17
CA VAL A 17 0.04 -26.53 -0.86
C VAL A 17 0.35 -25.04 -1.06
N CYS A 18 1.45 -24.71 -1.75
CA CYS A 18 1.93 -23.35 -2.07
C CYS A 18 2.34 -22.46 -0.87
N THR A 19 1.99 -22.83 0.36
CA THR A 19 2.37 -22.13 1.60
C THR A 19 3.44 -22.89 2.38
N PRO A 20 4.28 -22.23 3.21
CA PRO A 20 4.26 -20.81 3.55
C PRO A 20 5.02 -19.95 2.53
N ASP A 21 4.57 -18.70 2.37
CA ASP A 21 5.38 -17.66 1.77
C ASP A 21 6.60 -17.33 2.65
N ILE A 22 7.69 -16.93 2.02
CA ILE A 22 8.97 -16.68 2.68
C ILE A 22 9.29 -15.19 2.61
N LEU A 23 9.50 -14.58 3.78
CA LEU A 23 10.00 -13.21 3.91
C LEU A 23 11.48 -13.23 4.26
N ASN A 24 12.28 -12.42 3.56
CA ASN A 24 13.67 -12.18 3.92
C ASN A 24 13.72 -11.18 5.08
N TYR A 25 14.19 -11.62 6.25
CA TYR A 25 14.25 -10.81 7.46
C TYR A 25 15.01 -9.49 7.25
N ASP A 26 16.23 -9.56 6.73
CA ASP A 26 17.12 -8.41 6.56
C ASP A 26 16.53 -7.38 5.59
N GLN A 27 15.91 -7.84 4.50
CA GLN A 27 15.26 -6.94 3.55
C GLN A 27 14.00 -6.30 4.14
N VAL A 28 13.20 -7.02 4.92
CA VAL A 28 12.03 -6.44 5.60
C VAL A 28 12.46 -5.36 6.58
N VAL A 29 13.47 -5.64 7.41
CA VAL A 29 14.02 -4.65 8.35
C VAL A 29 14.59 -3.45 7.60
N LYS A 30 15.38 -3.67 6.55
CA LYS A 30 15.96 -2.60 5.72
C LYS A 30 14.91 -1.69 5.09
N VAL A 31 13.83 -2.25 4.55
CA VAL A 31 12.82 -1.49 3.80
C VAL A 31 11.80 -0.82 4.72
N THR A 32 11.40 -1.51 5.79
CA THR A 32 10.28 -1.06 6.64
C THR A 32 10.72 -0.55 8.01
N GLY A 33 12.02 -0.56 8.29
CA GLY A 33 12.66 -0.07 9.53
C GLY A 33 12.58 -1.03 10.73
N SER A 34 11.79 -2.10 10.65
CA SER A 34 11.70 -3.12 11.70
C SER A 34 11.16 -4.43 11.13
N PHE A 35 11.27 -5.54 11.85
CA PHE A 35 10.66 -6.79 11.41
C PHE A 35 9.18 -6.83 11.81
N LYS A 36 8.30 -7.13 10.85
CA LYS A 36 6.85 -7.26 11.07
C LYS A 36 6.21 -8.16 10.03
N THR A 37 5.04 -8.70 10.36
CA THR A 37 4.22 -9.46 9.42
C THR A 37 3.34 -8.52 8.57
N PRO A 38 2.99 -8.90 7.33
CA PRO A 38 2.03 -8.14 6.55
C PRO A 38 0.63 -8.24 7.17
N MET A 39 -0.12 -7.15 7.13
CA MET A 39 -1.56 -7.18 7.35
C MET A 39 -2.24 -7.73 6.09
N GLY A 40 -2.98 -8.82 6.24
CA GLY A 40 -3.60 -9.53 5.11
C GLY A 40 -2.55 -10.02 4.11
N CYS A 41 -2.79 -9.83 2.81
CA CYS A 41 -1.92 -10.37 1.77
C CYS A 41 -0.50 -9.79 1.78
N ARG A 42 -0.37 -8.46 1.84
CA ARG A 42 0.93 -7.76 1.67
C ARG A 42 0.97 -6.30 2.12
N SER A 43 0.08 -5.86 3.02
CA SER A 43 0.11 -4.49 3.53
C SER A 43 1.08 -4.37 4.70
N PHE A 44 2.24 -3.75 4.49
CA PHE A 44 3.23 -3.54 5.55
C PHE A 44 3.08 -2.18 6.23
N LEU A 45 3.28 -2.15 7.55
CA LEU A 45 3.25 -0.93 8.35
C LEU A 45 4.63 -0.24 8.37
N GLY A 46 4.63 1.08 8.28
CA GLY A 46 5.81 1.88 8.61
C GLY A 46 6.14 1.81 10.10
N VAL A 47 7.37 2.17 10.48
CA VAL A 47 7.74 2.34 11.90
C VAL A 47 6.82 3.38 12.55
N TRP A 48 6.39 3.07 13.76
CA TRP A 48 5.63 3.97 14.63
C TRP A 48 5.98 3.61 16.06
N GLU A 49 6.18 4.64 16.88
CA GLU A 49 6.55 4.51 18.29
C GLU A 49 5.44 5.12 19.14
N ASN A 50 5.16 4.48 20.28
CA ASN A 50 4.25 5.04 21.27
C ASN A 50 4.92 6.20 22.04
N GLU A 51 4.19 6.79 22.99
CA GLU A 51 4.69 7.90 23.82
C GLU A 51 5.92 7.50 24.65
N ASP A 52 6.10 6.22 24.93
CA ASP A 52 7.23 5.65 25.67
C ASP A 52 8.45 5.33 24.76
N GLY A 53 8.36 5.61 23.45
CA GLY A 53 9.42 5.33 22.47
C GLY A 53 9.50 3.86 22.03
N GLU A 54 8.49 3.05 22.33
CA GLU A 54 8.45 1.63 21.97
C GLU A 54 7.82 1.45 20.58
N GLN A 55 8.45 0.63 19.73
CA GLN A 55 7.90 0.32 18.41
C GLN A 55 6.68 -0.59 18.53
N VAL A 56 5.53 -0.11 18.03
CA VAL A 56 4.28 -0.88 18.05
C VAL A 56 3.93 -1.36 16.65
N HIS A 57 3.58 -2.64 16.56
CA HIS A 57 3.14 -3.30 15.32
C HIS A 57 1.74 -3.88 15.50
N ASP A 58 1.53 -4.65 16.56
CA ASP A 58 0.25 -5.28 16.86
C ASP A 58 -0.82 -4.24 17.21
N GLY A 59 -2.06 -4.52 16.82
CA GLY A 59 -3.19 -3.62 17.03
C GLY A 59 -3.22 -2.38 16.12
N ARG A 60 -2.25 -2.23 15.22
CA ARG A 60 -2.30 -1.21 14.15
C ARG A 60 -3.04 -1.75 12.93
N ASN A 61 -3.54 -0.85 12.11
CA ASN A 61 -4.43 -1.16 11.00
C ASN A 61 -4.19 -0.27 9.77
N ASN A 62 -4.96 -0.52 8.71
CA ASN A 62 -5.00 0.27 7.48
C ASN A 62 -6.42 0.82 7.25
N LEU A 63 -6.55 2.10 6.89
CA LEU A 63 -7.83 2.79 6.71
C LEU A 63 -8.45 2.58 5.31
N GLY A 64 -7.71 1.93 4.41
CA GLY A 64 -8.15 1.55 3.09
C GLY A 64 -7.17 1.94 1.99
N VAL A 65 -7.56 1.58 0.77
CA VAL A 65 -6.75 1.72 -0.43
C VAL A 65 -7.54 2.48 -1.49
N ILE A 66 -6.89 3.42 -2.18
CA ILE A 66 -7.35 3.98 -3.46
C ILE A 66 -6.28 3.69 -4.49
N SER A 67 -6.62 2.96 -5.55
CA SER A 67 -5.65 2.50 -6.55
C SER A 67 -5.72 3.31 -7.85
N LEU A 68 -4.56 3.75 -8.34
CA LEU A 68 -4.41 4.38 -9.64
C LEU A 68 -4.29 3.34 -10.76
N ASN A 69 -5.11 3.51 -11.81
CA ASN A 69 -4.97 2.80 -13.08
C ASN A 69 -3.93 3.53 -13.93
N LEU A 70 -2.64 3.17 -13.78
CA LEU A 70 -1.55 3.81 -14.53
C LEU A 70 -1.67 3.59 -16.05
N PRO A 71 -2.04 2.39 -16.56
CA PRO A 71 -2.26 2.18 -17.99
C PRO A 71 -3.25 3.16 -18.59
N ARG A 72 -4.37 3.44 -17.90
CA ARG A 72 -5.35 4.42 -18.37
C ARG A 72 -4.75 5.82 -18.53
N ILE A 73 -3.92 6.24 -17.58
CA ILE A 73 -3.25 7.54 -17.65
C ILE A 73 -2.32 7.59 -18.87
N ALA A 74 -1.58 6.52 -19.14
CA ALA A 74 -0.74 6.42 -20.34
C ALA A 74 -1.53 6.43 -21.65
N LEU A 75 -2.67 5.73 -21.70
CA LEU A 75 -3.55 5.73 -22.87
C LEU A 75 -4.14 7.13 -23.15
N GLU A 76 -4.53 7.85 -22.10
CA GLU A 76 -5.00 9.24 -22.21
C GLU A 76 -3.91 10.20 -22.71
N ALA A 77 -2.66 9.94 -22.34
CA ALA A 77 -1.49 10.71 -22.78
C ALA A 77 -1.09 10.44 -24.25
N LYS A 78 -1.61 9.40 -24.90
CA LYS A 78 -1.40 9.08 -26.32
C LYS A 78 0.09 9.05 -26.75
N GLY A 79 0.96 8.56 -25.88
CA GLY A 79 2.40 8.47 -26.12
C GLY A 79 3.20 9.74 -25.83
N ASP A 80 2.55 10.83 -25.39
CA ASP A 80 3.23 12.02 -24.90
C ASP A 80 3.64 11.82 -23.44
N GLU A 81 4.94 11.66 -23.20
CA GLU A 81 5.47 11.48 -21.85
C GLU A 81 5.22 12.71 -20.96
N THR A 82 5.25 13.92 -21.53
CA THR A 82 5.02 15.16 -20.76
C THR A 82 3.57 15.25 -20.29
N GLU A 83 2.61 14.92 -21.18
CA GLU A 83 1.20 14.87 -20.80
C GLU A 83 0.92 13.76 -19.80
N PHE A 84 1.61 12.60 -19.90
CA PHE A 84 1.49 11.53 -18.90
C PHE A 84 1.84 12.00 -17.48
N TRP A 85 2.97 12.69 -17.31
CA TRP A 85 3.39 13.17 -15.99
C TRP A 85 2.40 14.18 -15.41
N LYS A 86 1.89 15.08 -16.25
CA LYS A 86 0.86 16.04 -15.85
C LYS A 86 -0.43 15.33 -15.41
N LEU A 87 -0.95 14.40 -16.22
CA LEU A 87 -2.15 13.63 -15.88
C LEU A 87 -1.95 12.78 -14.62
N LEU A 88 -0.76 12.20 -14.43
CA LEU A 88 -0.43 11.45 -13.22
C LEU A 88 -0.53 12.33 -11.97
N ASP A 89 0.00 13.55 -12.03
CA ASP A 89 -0.07 14.51 -10.93
C ASP A 89 -1.53 14.94 -10.64
N GLU A 90 -2.34 15.17 -11.66
CA GLU A 90 -3.76 15.46 -11.49
C GLU A 90 -4.50 14.29 -10.82
N ARG A 91 -4.22 13.05 -11.24
CA ARG A 91 -4.81 11.84 -10.65
C ARG A 91 -4.32 11.59 -9.22
N LEU A 92 -3.07 11.96 -8.90
CA LEU A 92 -2.55 11.92 -7.54
C LEU A 92 -3.32 12.86 -6.60
N GLN A 93 -3.62 14.08 -7.04
CA GLN A 93 -4.44 15.01 -6.23
C GLN A 93 -5.85 14.48 -5.99
N LEU A 94 -6.48 13.90 -7.02
CA LEU A 94 -7.79 13.27 -6.87
C LEU A 94 -7.74 12.07 -5.92
N ALA A 95 -6.73 11.21 -6.03
CA ALA A 95 -6.55 10.07 -5.15
C ALA A 95 -6.34 10.51 -3.70
N ARG A 96 -5.52 11.54 -3.46
CA ARG A 96 -5.36 12.15 -2.13
C ARG A 96 -6.69 12.61 -1.56
N LYS A 97 -7.49 13.35 -2.34
CA LYS A 97 -8.82 13.81 -1.91
C LYS A 97 -9.73 12.64 -1.53
N ALA A 98 -9.71 11.56 -2.30
CA ALA A 98 -10.49 10.36 -2.02
C ALA A 98 -10.04 9.67 -0.72
N LEU A 99 -8.73 9.54 -0.51
CA LEU A 99 -8.14 8.98 0.72
C LEU A 99 -8.49 9.84 1.95
N MET A 100 -8.35 11.16 1.86
CA MET A 100 -8.72 12.08 2.94
C MET A 100 -10.23 12.04 3.24
N THR A 101 -11.07 11.87 2.22
CA THR A 101 -12.53 11.70 2.43
C THR A 101 -12.84 10.44 3.24
N ARG A 102 -12.06 9.36 3.06
CA ARG A 102 -12.22 8.14 3.88
C ARG A 102 -11.82 8.38 5.33
N ILE A 103 -10.74 9.13 5.56
CA ILE A 103 -10.32 9.53 6.91
C ILE A 103 -11.41 10.36 7.58
N ALA A 104 -11.90 11.41 6.89
CA ALA A 104 -12.93 12.30 7.42
C ALA A 104 -14.23 11.59 7.80
N ARG A 105 -14.58 10.49 7.11
CA ARG A 105 -15.75 9.66 7.47
C ARG A 105 -15.63 8.96 8.82
N LEU A 106 -14.42 8.84 9.38
CA LEU A 106 -14.19 8.24 10.70
C LEU A 106 -14.22 9.27 11.82
N GLU A 107 -14.28 10.56 11.51
CA GLU A 107 -14.43 11.63 12.50
C GLU A 107 -15.80 11.55 13.18
N GLY A 108 -15.81 11.61 14.51
CA GLY A 108 -17.04 11.52 15.33
C GLY A 108 -17.63 10.10 15.45
N VAL A 109 -17.00 9.09 14.83
CA VAL A 109 -17.44 7.69 14.95
C VAL A 109 -17.05 7.16 16.33
N LYS A 110 -18.04 6.63 17.05
CA LYS A 110 -17.87 6.16 18.43
C LYS A 110 -17.39 4.71 18.51
N ALA A 111 -16.58 4.38 19.51
CA ALA A 111 -16.00 3.04 19.68
C ALA A 111 -17.03 1.89 19.71
N ARG A 112 -18.25 2.16 20.19
CA ARG A 112 -19.36 1.19 20.24
C ARG A 112 -19.74 0.58 18.88
N VAL A 113 -19.32 1.16 17.75
CA VAL A 113 -19.59 0.59 16.42
C VAL A 113 -18.92 -0.76 16.19
N ALA A 114 -17.79 -1.02 16.87
CA ALA A 114 -17.07 -2.30 16.78
C ALA A 114 -16.32 -2.60 18.10
N PRO A 115 -17.02 -3.11 19.14
CA PRO A 115 -16.44 -3.31 20.46
C PRO A 115 -15.18 -4.19 20.48
N ILE A 116 -15.15 -5.27 19.70
CA ILE A 116 -13.97 -6.16 19.61
C ILE A 116 -12.72 -5.38 19.18
N LEU A 117 -12.87 -4.49 18.19
CA LEU A 117 -11.77 -3.70 17.65
C LEU A 117 -11.31 -2.64 18.64
N TYR A 118 -12.24 -1.85 19.15
CA TYR A 118 -11.92 -0.58 19.80
C TYR A 118 -11.96 -0.64 21.33
N MET A 119 -12.69 -1.59 21.91
CA MET A 119 -12.93 -1.68 23.36
C MET A 119 -12.25 -2.91 23.98
N GLU A 120 -12.10 -4.01 23.22
CA GLU A 120 -11.56 -5.28 23.72
C GLU A 120 -10.09 -5.55 23.38
N GLY A 121 -9.38 -4.56 22.83
CA GLY A 121 -7.93 -4.62 22.67
C GLY A 121 -7.43 -5.13 21.31
N ALA A 122 -8.30 -5.49 20.36
CA ALA A 122 -7.81 -5.96 19.05
C ALA A 122 -7.08 -4.86 18.26
N CYS A 123 -7.41 -3.58 18.47
CA CYS A 123 -6.62 -2.45 17.96
C CYS A 123 -5.54 -1.95 18.95
N GLY A 124 -5.13 -2.78 19.92
CA GLY A 124 -4.09 -2.41 20.91
C GLY A 124 -4.49 -1.28 21.85
N VAL A 125 -5.79 -0.99 21.94
CA VAL A 125 -6.38 0.07 22.77
C VAL A 125 -7.70 -0.43 23.38
N ARG A 126 -8.13 0.18 24.48
CA ARG A 126 -9.41 -0.08 25.13
C ARG A 126 -10.17 1.21 25.36
N LEU A 127 -10.84 1.68 24.32
CA LEU A 127 -11.67 2.88 24.34
C LEU A 127 -12.98 2.62 25.12
N LYS A 128 -13.58 3.69 25.66
CA LYS A 128 -14.96 3.67 26.16
C LYS A 128 -15.93 3.75 24.99
N ALA A 129 -17.16 3.29 25.20
CA ALA A 129 -18.19 3.20 24.17
C ALA A 129 -18.45 4.53 23.40
N ASP A 130 -18.28 5.67 24.07
CA ASP A 130 -18.55 7.02 23.55
C ASP A 130 -17.29 7.80 23.11
N ASP A 131 -16.11 7.19 23.21
CA ASP A 131 -14.87 7.78 22.72
C ASP A 131 -14.82 7.73 21.18
N ASP A 132 -14.14 8.70 20.57
CA ASP A 132 -13.96 8.78 19.12
C ASP A 132 -12.84 7.87 18.63
N VAL A 133 -13.13 7.05 17.63
CA VAL A 133 -12.14 6.11 17.05
C VAL A 133 -11.11 6.82 16.17
N SER A 134 -11.37 8.05 15.72
CA SER A 134 -10.45 8.82 14.87
C SER A 134 -9.09 9.03 15.52
N GLU A 135 -9.05 9.16 16.85
CA GLU A 135 -7.82 9.49 17.58
C GLU A 135 -6.77 8.39 17.47
N ILE A 136 -7.19 7.12 17.43
CA ILE A 136 -6.28 5.97 17.38
C ILE A 136 -5.66 5.73 15.99
N PHE A 137 -6.01 6.55 15.00
CA PHE A 137 -5.52 6.45 13.63
C PHE A 137 -4.56 7.57 13.23
N LYS A 138 -4.49 8.65 14.03
CA LYS A 138 -3.66 9.82 13.76
C LYS A 138 -2.17 9.53 13.96
N ASN A 139 -1.34 10.51 13.62
CA ASN A 139 0.10 10.55 13.94
C ASN A 139 0.86 9.31 13.42
N GLY A 140 0.51 8.83 12.23
CA GLY A 140 1.15 7.68 11.60
C GLY A 140 0.78 6.30 12.18
N ARG A 141 -0.11 6.24 13.19
CA ARG A 141 -0.46 4.97 13.84
C ARG A 141 -1.18 4.03 12.87
N ALA A 142 -2.21 4.51 12.18
CA ALA A 142 -2.84 3.77 11.09
C ALA A 142 -2.18 4.13 9.75
N SER A 143 -2.06 3.14 8.87
CA SER A 143 -1.66 3.40 7.49
C SER A 143 -2.85 3.70 6.60
N ILE A 144 -2.61 4.43 5.51
CA ILE A 144 -3.60 4.64 4.45
C ILE A 144 -2.89 4.56 3.10
N SER A 145 -3.45 3.77 2.18
CA SER A 145 -2.67 3.28 1.04
C SER A 145 -3.04 3.97 -0.27
N LEU A 146 -2.04 4.55 -0.94
CA LEU A 146 -2.10 4.82 -2.37
C LEU A 146 -1.73 3.53 -3.11
N GLY A 147 -2.70 2.93 -3.77
CA GLY A 147 -2.52 1.77 -4.60
C GLY A 147 -2.05 2.14 -6.01
N TYR A 148 -1.28 1.27 -6.66
CA TYR A 148 -1.03 1.35 -8.10
C TYR A 148 -1.06 -0.04 -8.76
N ILE A 149 -1.24 -0.06 -10.08
CA ILE A 149 -1.24 -1.25 -10.93
C ILE A 149 -0.74 -0.91 -12.34
N GLY A 150 -0.17 -1.90 -13.03
CA GLY A 150 -0.02 -1.88 -14.49
C GLY A 150 1.20 -1.12 -14.99
N ILE A 151 2.31 -1.12 -14.25
CA ILE A 151 3.54 -0.44 -14.70
C ILE A 151 3.98 -0.94 -16.07
N HIS A 152 3.93 -2.26 -16.29
CA HIS A 152 4.36 -2.85 -17.55
C HIS A 152 3.53 -2.33 -18.73
N GLU A 153 2.20 -2.37 -18.61
CA GLU A 153 1.27 -1.89 -19.62
C GLU A 153 1.37 -0.37 -19.81
N THR A 154 1.64 0.38 -18.74
CA THR A 154 1.89 1.84 -18.81
C THR A 154 3.11 2.14 -19.68
N ILE A 155 4.22 1.45 -19.45
CA ILE A 155 5.45 1.62 -20.25
C ILE A 155 5.23 1.19 -21.69
N ASN A 156 4.51 0.09 -21.93
CA ASN A 156 4.18 -0.33 -23.29
C ASN A 156 3.29 0.69 -24.01
N ALA A 157 2.28 1.26 -23.33
CA ALA A 157 1.40 2.26 -23.92
C ALA A 157 2.12 3.57 -24.28
N LEU A 158 3.12 3.97 -23.49
CA LEU A 158 3.92 5.18 -23.75
C LEU A 158 5.00 4.97 -24.82
N PHE A 159 5.67 3.81 -24.83
CA PHE A 159 6.92 3.63 -25.57
C PHE A 159 6.93 2.48 -26.59
N GLY A 160 5.92 1.60 -26.59
CA GLY A 160 5.46 0.69 -27.67
C GLY A 160 6.41 -0.29 -28.36
N ASN A 161 7.72 -0.11 -28.28
CA ASN A 161 8.66 -0.61 -29.28
C ASN A 161 9.63 -1.66 -28.74
N LYS A 162 9.70 -1.82 -27.42
CA LYS A 162 10.62 -2.76 -26.76
C LYS A 162 10.06 -3.18 -25.41
N HIS A 163 10.24 -4.44 -25.05
CA HIS A 163 9.82 -4.95 -23.75
C HIS A 163 10.70 -4.34 -22.63
N MET A 164 10.07 -3.96 -21.51
CA MET A 164 10.73 -3.28 -20.39
C MET A 164 11.94 -4.08 -19.85
N TYR A 165 11.83 -5.41 -19.76
CA TYR A 165 12.93 -6.26 -19.28
C TYR A 165 14.22 -6.11 -20.11
N ASP A 166 14.07 -5.88 -21.42
CA ASP A 166 15.17 -5.83 -22.39
C ASP A 166 15.74 -4.42 -22.58
N SER A 167 15.25 -3.43 -21.83
CA SER A 167 15.65 -2.04 -21.96
C SER A 167 15.89 -1.39 -20.60
N ALA A 168 17.16 -1.11 -20.29
CA ALA A 168 17.52 -0.39 -19.07
C ALA A 168 16.80 0.95 -18.96
N ALA A 169 16.74 1.72 -20.05
CA ALA A 169 16.03 2.99 -20.11
C ALA A 169 14.53 2.86 -19.78
N LEU A 170 13.83 1.82 -20.29
CA LEU A 170 12.42 1.61 -19.96
C LEU A 170 12.22 1.13 -18.52
N ARG A 171 13.19 0.40 -17.96
CA ARG A 171 13.17 0.05 -16.53
C ARG A 171 13.27 1.29 -15.65
N GLU A 172 14.17 2.19 -15.98
CA GLU A 172 14.34 3.47 -15.29
C GLU A 172 13.06 4.30 -15.33
N LYS A 173 12.36 4.35 -16.48
CA LYS A 173 11.04 5.01 -16.56
C LYS A 173 10.00 4.39 -15.62
N GLY A 174 9.94 3.06 -15.55
CA GLY A 174 9.03 2.37 -14.62
C GLY A 174 9.37 2.63 -13.14
N VAL A 175 10.67 2.69 -12.81
CA VAL A 175 11.14 3.06 -11.46
C VAL A 175 10.76 4.50 -11.14
N ALA A 176 10.98 5.44 -12.07
CA ALA A 176 10.63 6.85 -11.89
C ALA A 176 9.14 7.06 -11.59
N ILE A 177 8.24 6.26 -12.20
CA ILE A 177 6.81 6.30 -11.86
C ILE A 177 6.60 5.92 -10.40
N VAL A 178 7.21 4.83 -9.94
CA VAL A 178 7.09 4.37 -8.55
C VAL A 178 7.69 5.38 -7.57
N GLU A 179 8.84 5.98 -7.91
CA GLU A 179 9.48 7.05 -7.14
C GLU A 179 8.58 8.26 -7.01
N ARG A 180 7.97 8.74 -8.11
CA ARG A 180 7.02 9.86 -8.07
C ARG A 180 5.81 9.57 -7.17
N LEU A 181 5.25 8.37 -7.26
CA LEU A 181 4.15 7.94 -6.38
C LEU A 181 4.60 7.87 -4.92
N ARG A 182 5.84 7.45 -4.67
CA ARG A 182 6.43 7.38 -3.33
C ARG A 182 6.62 8.77 -2.74
N GLU A 183 7.18 9.70 -3.50
CA GLU A 183 7.35 11.10 -3.11
C GLU A 183 6.00 11.72 -2.73
N ALA A 184 4.95 11.44 -3.49
CA ALA A 184 3.61 11.95 -3.19
C ALA A 184 3.09 11.46 -1.83
N VAL A 185 3.22 10.17 -1.51
CA VAL A 185 2.76 9.64 -0.22
C VAL A 185 3.61 10.13 0.95
N ASP A 186 4.93 10.31 0.76
CA ASP A 186 5.81 10.87 1.78
C ASP A 186 5.44 12.34 2.04
N GLN A 187 5.24 13.14 1.00
CA GLN A 187 4.77 14.51 1.13
C GLN A 187 3.42 14.59 1.88
N TRP A 188 2.45 13.73 1.55
CA TRP A 188 1.15 13.74 2.23
C TRP A 188 1.25 13.30 3.69
N LYS A 189 2.18 12.40 4.01
CA LYS A 189 2.47 12.01 5.39
C LYS A 189 2.98 13.20 6.18
N ASP A 190 3.93 13.96 5.64
CA ASP A 190 4.49 15.14 6.30
C ASP A 190 3.44 16.25 6.48
N GLU A 191 2.60 16.46 5.47
CA GLU A 191 1.57 17.53 5.49
C GLU A 191 0.38 17.22 6.42
N THR A 192 0.05 15.95 6.63
CA THR A 192 -1.19 15.55 7.32
C THR A 192 -0.98 14.80 8.64
N GLY A 193 0.23 14.27 8.86
CA GLY A 193 0.52 13.39 9.99
C GLY A 193 -0.07 11.98 9.88
N TYR A 194 -0.82 11.65 8.83
CA TYR A 194 -1.35 10.29 8.62
C TYR A 194 -0.31 9.39 7.96
N GLY A 195 -0.37 8.09 8.25
CA GLY A 195 0.58 7.09 7.74
C GLY A 195 0.37 6.72 6.27
N PHE A 196 0.45 7.68 5.35
CA PHE A 196 0.36 7.40 3.92
C PHE A 196 1.47 6.43 3.48
N SER A 197 1.09 5.43 2.68
CA SER A 197 2.02 4.43 2.16
C SER A 197 1.67 4.04 0.73
N LEU A 198 2.69 3.62 -0.01
CA LEU A 198 2.54 3.12 -1.37
C LEU A 198 2.24 1.61 -1.33
N TYR A 199 1.26 1.18 -2.11
CA TYR A 199 0.75 -0.19 -2.08
C TYR A 199 0.65 -0.81 -3.48
N SER A 200 1.42 -1.87 -3.73
CA SER A 200 1.27 -2.67 -4.94
C SER A 200 -0.02 -3.48 -4.86
N THR A 201 -1.09 -3.03 -5.52
CA THR A 201 -2.44 -3.56 -5.27
C THR A 201 -2.57 -5.02 -5.74
N PRO A 202 -2.93 -6.00 -4.87
CA PRO A 202 -3.25 -7.35 -5.28
C PRO A 202 -4.55 -7.28 -6.09
N SER A 203 -4.43 -7.54 -7.39
CA SER A 203 -5.48 -7.22 -8.34
C SER A 203 -6.17 -8.48 -8.82
N GLU A 204 -6.75 -9.23 -7.88
CA GLU A 204 -7.49 -10.47 -8.19
C GLU A 204 -8.71 -10.21 -9.08
N ASN A 205 -9.47 -9.14 -8.81
CA ASN A 205 -10.61 -8.71 -9.63
C ASN A 205 -10.41 -7.33 -10.30
N LEU A 206 -9.37 -6.59 -9.89
CA LEU A 206 -9.16 -5.21 -10.34
C LEU A 206 -8.53 -5.14 -11.74
N CYS A 207 -7.68 -6.12 -12.09
CA CYS A 207 -7.09 -6.23 -13.43
C CYS A 207 -8.17 -6.31 -14.52
N ASP A 208 -9.14 -7.22 -14.36
CA ASP A 208 -10.23 -7.41 -15.32
C ASP A 208 -11.12 -6.17 -15.42
N ARG A 209 -11.52 -5.60 -14.27
CA ARG A 209 -12.38 -4.42 -14.24
C ARG A 209 -11.74 -3.22 -14.94
N PHE A 210 -10.45 -2.96 -14.72
CA PHE A 210 -9.78 -1.84 -15.39
C PHE A 210 -9.63 -2.09 -16.88
N CYS A 211 -9.20 -3.29 -17.28
CA CYS A 211 -9.11 -3.65 -18.71
C CYS A 211 -10.44 -3.46 -19.45
N ARG A 212 -11.56 -3.88 -18.84
CA ARG A 212 -12.92 -3.70 -19.41
C ARG A 212 -13.37 -2.25 -19.51
N LEU A 213 -12.96 -1.39 -18.57
CA LEU A 213 -13.28 0.04 -18.62
C LEU A 213 -12.42 0.78 -19.65
N ASP A 214 -11.25 0.23 -20.00
CA ASP A 214 -10.30 0.84 -20.92
C ASP A 214 -10.46 0.37 -22.38
N THR A 215 -11.23 -0.70 -22.63
CA THR A 215 -11.53 -1.25 -23.96
C THR A 215 -12.74 -0.60 -24.65
N GLY A 216 -13.33 0.44 -24.03
CA GLY A 216 -14.48 1.18 -24.56
C GLY A 216 -14.15 2.22 -25.60
#